data_AF-A0A511ZBX8-F1
#
_entry.id   AF-A0A511ZBX8-F1
#
_cell.length_a   1.000
_cell.length_b   1.000
_cell.length_c   1.000
_cell.angle_alpha   90.00
_cell.angle_beta   90.00
_cell.angle_gamma   90.00
#
_symmetry.space_group_name_H-M   'P 1'
#
loop_
_entity.id
_entity.type
_entity.pdbx_description
1 polymer ?
#
loop_
_entity_poly.entity_id
_entity_poly.type
_entity_poly.pdbx_seq_one_letter_code
_entity_poly.pdbx_strand_id
1 'polypeptide(L)' 'MDLTQPTAENVSYMIDKIKEKLRMVNVDAMKADNFDTEQYEDLVYMYEMVMKRETITPNEMQAIAAELGSLRKA' A
#
# COMPACT_ATOMS: atom_id res chain seq x y z
N MET A 1 -12.82 5.12 -10.83
CA MET A 1 -11.54 4.44 -10.58
C MET A 1 -11.86 2.97 -10.41
N ASP A 2 -11.30 2.12 -11.27
CA ASP A 2 -11.56 0.69 -11.31
C ASP A 2 -10.29 -0.04 -10.89
N LEU A 3 -10.25 -0.52 -9.64
CA LEU A 3 -9.07 -1.19 -9.06
C LEU A 3 -8.82 -2.57 -9.68
N THR A 4 -9.69 -3.07 -10.56
CA THR A 4 -9.44 -4.32 -11.29
C THR A 4 -8.40 -4.15 -12.41
N GLN A 5 -8.09 -2.91 -12.78
CA GLN A 5 -7.12 -2.61 -13.84
C GLN A 5 -5.75 -2.27 -13.23
N PRO A 6 -4.66 -2.97 -13.60
CA PRO A 6 -3.33 -2.66 -13.12
C PRO A 6 -2.78 -1.41 -13.81
N THR A 7 -3.11 -0.24 -13.25
CA THR A 7 -2.67 1.07 -13.76
C THR A 7 -1.83 1.79 -12.72
N ALA A 8 -0.89 2.63 -13.17
CA ALA A 8 -0.06 3.45 -12.27
C ALA A 8 -0.91 4.38 -11.39
N GLU A 9 -2.03 4.89 -11.92
CA GLU A 9 -2.96 5.72 -11.15
C GLU A 9 -3.58 4.94 -9.99
N ASN A 10 -4.00 3.69 -10.22
CA ASN A 10 -4.53 2.84 -9.17
C ASN A 10 -3.47 2.44 -8.14
N VAL A 11 -2.23 2.20 -8.57
CA VAL A 11 -1.09 1.96 -7.65
C VAL A 11 -0.92 3.16 -6.72
N SER A 12 -0.84 4.38 -7.28
CA SER A 12 -0.69 5.60 -6.48
C SER A 12 -1.85 5.77 -5.51
N TYR A 13 -3.07 5.57 -5.98
CA TYR A 13 -4.27 5.66 -5.15
C TYR A 13 -4.22 4.69 -3.95
N MET A 14 -3.86 3.42 -4.18
CA MET A 14 -3.80 2.42 -3.11
C MET A 14 -2.73 2.77 -2.07
N ILE A 15 -1.54 3.15 -2.52
CA ILE A 15 -0.44 3.55 -1.64
C ILE A 15 -0.82 4.76 -0.80
N ASP A 16 -1.42 5.79 -1.40
CA ASP A 16 -1.86 6.99 -0.69
C ASP A 16 -2.92 6.67 0.37
N LYS A 17 -3.89 5.81 0.03
CA LYS A 17 -4.93 5.40 0.97
C LYS A 17 -4.35 4.61 2.14
N ILE A 18 -3.45 3.66 1.88
CA ILE A 18 -2.77 2.89 2.93
C ILE A 18 -1.99 3.85 3.84
N LYS A 19 -1.25 4.80 3.25
CA LYS A 19 -0.50 5.83 3.99
C LYS A 19 -1.40 6.66 4.89
N GLU A 20 -2.54 7.13 4.38
CA GLU A 20 -3.57 7.86 5.14
C GLU A 20 -4.10 7.00 6.31
N LYS A 21 -4.44 5.74 6.04
CA LYS A 21 -4.98 4.81 7.04
C LYS A 21 -3.98 4.53 8.17
N LEU A 22 -2.71 4.39 7.83
CA LEU A 22 -1.63 4.18 8.80
C LEU A 22 -1.16 5.48 9.47
N ARG A 23 -1.66 6.65 9.02
CA ARG A 23 -1.24 7.97 9.51
C ARG A 23 0.27 8.20 9.39
N MET A 24 0.87 7.63 8.35
CA MET A 24 2.32 7.65 8.14
C MET A 24 2.71 8.79 7.21
N VAL A 25 3.20 9.90 7.75
CA VAL A 25 3.43 11.12 6.95
C VAL A 25 4.74 11.06 6.14
N ASN A 26 5.76 10.37 6.67
CA ASN A 26 7.16 10.44 6.20
C ASN A 26 7.78 9.06 5.91
N VAL A 27 7.04 8.15 5.28
CA VAL A 27 7.60 6.84 4.91
C VAL A 27 8.04 6.89 3.46
N ASP A 28 9.34 7.06 3.23
CA ASP A 28 9.92 7.05 1.88
C ASP A 28 9.66 5.72 1.13
N ALA A 29 9.45 4.63 1.88
CA ALA A 29 9.06 3.34 1.32
C ALA A 29 7.63 3.34 0.72
N MET A 30 6.79 4.33 1.04
CA MET A 30 5.41 4.46 0.54
C MET A 30 5.28 5.51 -0.58
N LYS A 31 6.35 5.80 -1.32
CA LYS A 31 6.23 6.60 -2.55
C LYS A 31 5.65 5.71 -3.65
N ALA A 32 4.54 6.13 -4.27
CA ALA A 32 3.91 5.39 -5.36
C ALA A 32 4.90 5.06 -6.50
N ASP A 33 5.84 5.96 -6.79
CA ASP A 33 6.89 5.79 -7.81
C ASP A 33 7.82 4.59 -7.59
N ASN A 34 7.84 4.05 -6.37
CA ASN A 34 8.61 2.84 -6.03
C ASN A 34 7.85 1.56 -6.40
N PHE A 35 6.57 1.64 -6.74
CA PHE A 35 5.72 0.51 -7.05
C PHE A 35 5.36 0.56 -8.53
N ASP A 36 5.43 -0.59 -9.19
CA ASP A 36 4.92 -0.75 -10.55
C ASP A 36 3.70 -1.68 -10.55
N THR A 37 3.22 -1.99 -11.75
CA THR A 37 2.07 -2.86 -11.94
C THR A 37 2.43 -4.34 -11.88
N GLU A 38 3.69 -4.73 -11.69
CA GLU A 38 4.10 -6.15 -11.64
C GLU A 38 3.57 -6.83 -10.38
N GLN A 39 3.58 -6.13 -9.24
CA GLN A 39 3.05 -6.63 -7.96
C GLN A 39 1.66 -6.08 -7.63
N TYR A 40 0.87 -5.77 -8.66
CA TYR A 40 -0.42 -5.11 -8.49
C TYR A 40 -1.41 -5.96 -7.70
N GLU A 41 -1.47 -7.27 -7.95
CA GLU A 41 -2.38 -8.17 -7.21
C GLU A 41 -2.07 -8.21 -5.71
N ASP A 42 -0.79 -8.30 -5.36
CA ASP A 42 -0.32 -8.29 -3.97
C ASP A 42 -0.62 -6.94 -3.31
N LEU A 43 -0.44 -5.84 -4.04
CA LEU A 43 -0.78 -4.49 -3.58
C LEU A 43 -2.29 -4.34 -3.34
N VAL A 44 -3.14 -4.86 -4.23
CA VAL A 44 -4.60 -4.85 -4.06
C VAL A 44 -4.99 -5.66 -2.82
N TYR A 45 -4.41 -6.85 -2.64
CA TYR A 45 -4.64 -7.68 -1.46
C TYR A 45 -4.28 -6.93 -0.16
N MET A 46 -3.10 -6.30 -0.14
CA MET A 46 -2.63 -5.49 0.99
C MET A 46 -3.55 -4.29 1.25
N TYR A 47 -3.93 -3.56 0.21
CA TYR A 47 -4.88 -2.45 0.30
C TYR A 47 -6.19 -2.90 0.93
N GLU A 48 -6.81 -3.96 0.43
CA GLU A 48 -8.06 -4.48 0.97
C GLU A 48 -7.92 -4.91 2.44
N MET A 49 -6.84 -5.62 2.77
CA MET A 49 -6.58 -6.06 4.14
C MET A 49 -6.49 -4.88 5.10
N VAL A 50 -5.73 -3.84 4.73
CA VAL A 50 -5.52 -2.63 5.54
C VAL A 50 -6.82 -1.83 5.67
N MET A 51 -7.59 -1.68 4.58
CA MET A 51 -8.84 -0.92 4.59
C MET A 51 -9.93 -1.59 5.44
N LYS A 52 -9.96 -2.94 5.48
CA LYS A 52 -10.90 -3.71 6.31
C LYS A 52 -10.61 -3.59 7.81
N ARG A 53 -9.43 -3.13 8.23
CA ARG A 53 -9.11 -2.94 9.65
C ARG A 53 -9.76 -1.66 10.21
N GLU A 54 -10.49 -1.80 11.31
CA GLU A 54 -11.04 -0.65 12.05
C GLU A 54 -9.93 0.08 12.81
N THR A 55 -9.11 -0.67 13.52
CA THR A 55 -7.95 -0.19 14.28
C THR A 55 -6.71 -0.98 13.89
N ILE A 56 -5.59 -0.27 13.76
CA ILE A 56 -4.28 -0.86 13.46
C ILE A 56 -3.38 -0.58 14.65
N THR A 57 -2.86 -1.65 15.26
CA THR A 57 -1.93 -1.55 16.39
C THR A 57 -0.53 -1.15 15.90
N PRO A 58 0.36 -0.64 16.78
CA PRO A 58 1.73 -0.30 16.39
C PRO A 58 2.51 -1.46 15.76
N ASN A 59 2.32 -2.69 16.26
CA ASN A 59 2.98 -3.87 15.72
C ASN A 59 2.48 -4.21 14.31
N GLU A 60 1.16 -4.10 14.09
CA GLU A 60 0.58 -4.31 12.76
C GLU A 60 1.04 -3.24 11.78
N MET A 61 1.14 -1.98 12.22
CA MET A 61 1.66 -0.89 11.39
C MET A 61 3.09 -1.19 10.94
N GLN A 62 3.96 -1.69 11.83
CA GLN A 62 5.31 -2.09 11.47
C GLN A 62 5.33 -3.26 10.49
N ALA A 63 4.50 -4.28 10.71
CA ALA A 63 4.39 -5.43 9.81
C ALA A 63 3.90 -5.03 8.41
N ILE A 64 2.86 -4.19 8.33
CA ILE A 64 2.32 -3.67 7.07
C ILE A 64 3.38 -2.82 6.35
N ALA A 65 4.11 -1.97 7.07
CA ALA A 65 5.17 -1.15 6.47
C ALA A 65 6.33 -2.02 5.94
N ALA A 66 6.69 -3.10 6.64
CA ALA A 66 7.71 -4.04 6.18
C ALA A 66 7.27 -4.79 4.91
N GLU A 67 6.02 -5.26 4.87
CA GLU A 67 5.44 -5.95 3.72
C GLU A 67 5.32 -5.01 2.51
N LEU A 68 4.87 -3.77 2.69
CA LEU A 68 4.88 -2.79 1.60
C LEU A 68 6.29 -2.49 1.11
N GLY A 69 7.30 -2.56 1.99
CA GLY A 69 8.69 -2.44 1.60
C GLY A 69 9.19 -3.59 0.73
N SER A 70 8.64 -4.81 0.88
CA SER A 70 8.99 -5.97 0.04
C SER A 70 8.33 -5.93 -1.33
N LEU A 71 7.18 -5.26 -1.45
CA LEU A 71 6.45 -5.05 -2.71
C LEU A 71 7.03 -3.95 -3.60
N ARG A 72 8.11 -3.29 -3.15
CA ARG A 72 8.79 -2.27 -3.94
C ARG A 72 9.46 -2.94 -5.14
N LYS A 73 9.40 -2.28 -6.30
CA LYS A 73 10.13 -2.67 -7.52
C LYS A 73 11.58 -2.99 -7.15
N ALA A 74 11.99 -4.23 -7.41
CA ALA A 74 13.31 -4.76 -7.10
C ALA A 74 14.42 -4.03 -7.87
#